data_AF-A0A518AJI7-F1
#
_entry.id   AF-A0A518AJI7-F1
#
_cell.length_a   1.000
_cell.length_b   1.000
_cell.length_c   1.000
_cell.angle_alpha   90.00
_cell.angle_beta   90.00
_cell.angle_gamma   90.00
#
_symmetry.space_group_name_H-M   'P 1'
#
loop_
_entity.id
_entity.type
_entity.pdbx_description
1 polymer ?
#
loop_
_entity_poly.entity_id
_entity_poly.type
_entity_poly.pdbx_seq_one_letter_code
_entity_poly.pdbx_strand_id
1 'polypeptide(L)'
;MKLSTLLFAVAVCLPMSSLLAQHDHGHEHLHLYAGRPTSDGQTILAGSDFDNEIHLEAHIFEGDLEEVTLSSGSYYTATEPGYLTPTATNGNPWPLLEGEGITMNNVAYTLEGVTSDLFYWDGTGEVSFSDSPAVLAITQNTGLADADGYLHGHPIFDIDDPATTELPAAGIYMAPFNLELDGLEASETGLLLFVTGEDFEEGVELAEEYLHSQMVPEPASLALVGLALCGLAVVARR
;
A
#
# COMPACT_ATOMS: atom_id res chain seq x y z
N MET A 1 8.94 -50.36 -32.19
CA MET A 1 8.52 -48.96 -31.92
C MET A 1 8.00 -48.89 -30.49
N LYS A 2 8.77 -48.27 -29.59
CA LYS A 2 8.35 -47.95 -28.21
C LYS A 2 8.36 -46.42 -28.11
N LEU A 3 7.21 -45.79 -27.91
CA LEU A 3 7.13 -44.37 -27.56
C LEU A 3 7.28 -44.26 -26.04
N SER A 4 8.36 -43.63 -25.59
CA SER A 4 8.58 -43.24 -24.20
C SER A 4 7.87 -41.92 -23.93
N THR A 5 6.88 -41.93 -23.04
CA THR A 5 6.20 -40.73 -22.53
C THR A 5 7.10 -40.05 -21.52
N LEU A 6 7.61 -38.86 -21.86
CA LEU A 6 8.35 -37.99 -20.96
C LEU A 6 7.33 -37.21 -20.12
N LEU A 7 7.30 -37.45 -18.81
CA LEU A 7 6.48 -36.70 -17.86
C LEU A 7 7.28 -35.46 -17.44
N PHE A 8 6.86 -34.27 -17.88
CA PHE A 8 7.43 -33.01 -17.40
C PHE A 8 6.76 -32.66 -16.06
N ALA A 9 7.49 -32.84 -14.96
CA ALA A 9 7.12 -32.28 -13.67
C ALA A 9 7.51 -30.81 -13.67
N VAL A 10 6.53 -29.92 -13.80
CA VAL A 10 6.71 -28.49 -13.54
C VAL A 10 6.63 -28.33 -12.03
N ALA A 11 7.78 -28.17 -11.38
CA ALA A 11 7.84 -27.76 -9.98
C ALA A 11 7.52 -26.26 -9.94
N VAL A 12 6.31 -25.92 -9.50
CA VAL A 12 5.96 -24.56 -9.13
C VAL A 12 6.59 -24.30 -7.76
N CYS A 13 7.75 -23.64 -7.76
CA CYS A 13 8.28 -23.02 -6.55
C CYS A 13 7.44 -21.77 -6.28
N LEU A 14 6.47 -21.87 -5.39
CA LEU A 14 5.85 -20.68 -4.78
C LEU A 14 6.87 -20.11 -3.78
N PRO A 15 7.28 -18.83 -3.88
CA PRO A 15 7.94 -18.18 -2.76
C PRO A 15 6.87 -17.99 -1.67
N MET A 16 6.89 -18.82 -0.63
CA MET A 16 6.26 -18.46 0.64
C MET A 16 7.22 -17.54 1.37
N SER A 17 7.06 -16.24 1.15
CA SER A 17 7.67 -15.20 1.98
C SER A 17 6.62 -14.72 2.98
N SER A 18 6.26 -15.55 3.95
CA SER A 18 5.62 -15.05 5.17
C SER A 18 6.75 -14.56 6.08
N LEU A 19 7.25 -13.36 5.80
CA LEU A 19 8.18 -12.66 6.67
C LEU A 19 7.32 -11.99 7.75
N LEU A 20 7.44 -12.45 8.98
CA LEU A 20 6.92 -11.74 10.15
C LEU A 20 7.73 -10.45 10.29
N ALA A 21 7.11 -9.31 9.98
CA ALA A 21 7.64 -8.01 10.33
C ALA A 21 7.73 -7.92 11.86
N GLN A 22 8.85 -7.41 12.37
CA GLN A 22 9.07 -7.14 13.79
C GLN A 22 9.08 -5.61 13.92
N HIS A 23 8.00 -5.02 14.44
CA HIS A 23 7.91 -3.58 14.70
C HIS A 23 8.64 -3.21 16.00
N ASP A 24 9.53 -2.20 15.95
CA ASP A 24 10.10 -1.49 17.12
C ASP A 24 9.64 -0.02 17.03
N HIS A 25 8.91 0.47 18.03
CA HIS A 25 8.06 1.68 17.97
C HIS A 25 8.81 3.02 18.03
N GLY A 26 9.87 3.18 17.23
CA GLY A 26 10.64 4.40 17.13
C GLY A 26 10.12 5.37 16.08
N HIS A 27 8.88 5.87 16.19
CA HIS A 27 8.27 6.89 15.30
C HIS A 27 8.63 6.70 13.82
N GLU A 28 8.02 5.71 13.20
CA GLU A 28 8.36 5.29 11.85
C GLU A 28 7.81 6.29 10.83
N HIS A 29 8.72 7.01 10.16
CA HIS A 29 8.38 7.87 9.06
C HIS A 29 8.13 7.00 7.82
N LEU A 30 6.92 7.03 7.26
CA LEU A 30 6.71 6.40 5.95
C LEU A 30 7.58 7.13 4.90
N HIS A 31 8.48 6.37 4.27
CA HIS A 31 9.44 6.85 3.28
C HIS A 31 9.17 6.28 1.90
N LEU A 32 8.41 7.01 1.09
CA LEU A 32 8.09 6.58 -0.27
C LEU A 32 9.30 6.76 -1.18
N TYR A 33 9.82 5.65 -1.69
CA TYR A 33 10.90 5.65 -2.67
C TYR A 33 10.35 5.74 -4.10
N ALA A 34 11.02 6.54 -4.92
CA ALA A 34 10.74 6.59 -6.35
C ALA A 34 12.05 6.69 -7.12
N GLY A 35 12.09 6.06 -8.28
CA GLY A 35 13.17 6.31 -9.22
C GLY A 35 12.99 5.58 -10.53
N ARG A 36 14.00 5.74 -11.40
CA ARG A 36 13.85 5.36 -12.81
C ARG A 36 14.28 3.91 -13.06
N PRO A 37 13.56 3.16 -13.92
CA PRO A 37 13.96 1.82 -14.30
C PRO A 37 15.29 1.81 -15.07
N THR A 38 16.10 0.79 -14.86
CA THR A 38 17.49 0.72 -15.37
C THR A 38 17.57 0.20 -16.81
N SER A 39 16.63 -0.59 -17.31
CA SER A 39 16.54 -0.93 -18.76
C SER A 39 15.25 -1.59 -19.24
N ASP A 40 14.48 -2.33 -18.42
CA ASP A 40 13.52 -3.34 -18.95
C ASP A 40 12.13 -3.42 -18.28
N GLY A 41 11.68 -2.41 -17.54
CA GLY A 41 10.34 -2.40 -16.96
C GLY A 41 10.30 -1.59 -15.68
N GLN A 42 9.26 -0.78 -15.52
CA GLN A 42 9.10 0.19 -14.44
C GLN A 42 9.22 -0.45 -13.06
N THR A 43 9.80 0.30 -12.12
CA THR A 43 9.52 0.11 -10.70
C THR A 43 9.50 1.48 -10.04
N ILE A 44 8.29 2.05 -9.90
CA ILE A 44 7.99 2.95 -8.81
C ILE A 44 7.66 2.01 -7.65
N LEU A 45 8.56 1.89 -6.69
CA LEU A 45 8.37 1.06 -5.50
C LEU A 45 8.16 2.02 -4.34
N ALA A 46 6.90 2.31 -4.03
CA ALA A 46 6.59 2.81 -2.70
C ALA A 46 7.21 1.82 -1.71
N GLY A 47 8.20 2.25 -0.96
CA GLY A 47 8.76 1.45 0.12
C GLY A 47 8.39 2.11 1.44
N SER A 48 8.59 1.35 2.50
CA SER A 48 8.69 1.90 3.84
C SER A 48 10.11 1.62 4.33
N ASP A 49 10.65 2.53 5.14
CA ASP A 49 11.87 2.29 5.90
C ASP A 49 11.45 1.90 7.31
N PHE A 50 11.51 0.60 7.59
CA PHE A 50 11.34 0.08 8.94
C PHE A 50 12.74 -0.28 9.44
N ASP A 51 13.21 0.35 10.52
CA ASP A 51 14.49 0.02 11.16
C ASP A 51 15.77 0.05 10.27
N ASN A 52 15.81 0.90 9.22
CA ASN A 52 16.86 0.92 8.17
C ASN A 52 16.79 -0.27 7.19
N GLU A 53 15.66 -0.96 7.11
CA GLU A 53 15.36 -1.98 6.09
C GLU A 53 14.33 -1.43 5.09
N ILE A 54 14.70 -1.45 3.80
CA ILE A 54 13.84 -0.99 2.70
C ILE A 54 12.99 -2.17 2.21
N HIS A 55 11.69 -2.11 2.43
CA HIS A 55 10.73 -3.09 1.93
C HIS A 55 10.09 -2.61 0.63
N LEU A 56 10.50 -3.19 -0.50
CA LEU A 56 10.05 -2.79 -1.83
C LEU A 56 8.73 -3.46 -2.26
N GLU A 57 8.26 -4.48 -1.53
CA GLU A 57 7.02 -5.23 -1.83
C GLU A 57 5.86 -4.84 -0.89
N ALA A 58 6.03 -3.78 -0.09
CA ALA A 58 4.98 -3.29 0.79
C ALA A 58 3.85 -2.65 -0.06
N HIS A 59 2.61 -3.05 0.23
CA HIS A 59 1.42 -2.46 -0.38
C HIS A 59 0.49 -1.80 0.64
N ILE A 60 0.76 -2.00 1.92
CA ILE A 60 0.03 -1.42 3.05
C ILE A 60 1.07 -0.62 3.83
N PHE A 61 0.67 0.59 4.23
CA PHE A 61 1.54 1.55 4.89
C PHE A 61 0.76 2.22 6.02
N GLU A 62 1.43 2.50 7.12
CA GLU A 62 0.82 3.17 8.27
C GLU A 62 1.16 4.68 8.29
N GLY A 63 0.26 5.46 8.88
CA GLY A 63 0.49 6.88 9.16
C GLY A 63 -0.25 7.31 10.42
N ASP A 64 0.45 8.03 11.31
CA ASP A 64 -0.15 8.63 12.48
C ASP A 64 -0.72 10.01 12.16
N LEU A 65 -1.96 10.24 12.60
CA LEU A 65 -2.63 11.54 12.46
C LEU A 65 -2.65 12.28 13.80
N GLU A 66 -2.36 13.58 13.75
CA GLU A 66 -2.54 14.51 14.86
C GLU A 66 -3.91 15.20 14.79
N GLU A 67 -4.52 15.46 15.95
CA GLU A 67 -5.74 16.25 16.05
C GLU A 67 -5.44 17.75 15.93
N VAL A 68 -6.13 18.44 15.03
CA VAL A 68 -6.08 19.91 14.91
C VAL A 68 -7.46 20.49 15.11
N THR A 69 -7.60 21.35 16.12
CA THR A 69 -8.83 22.12 16.39
C THR A 69 -8.63 23.60 16.06
N LEU A 70 -9.41 24.13 15.10
CA LEU A 70 -9.46 25.55 14.73
C LEU A 70 -10.84 26.14 15.02
N SER A 71 -10.99 27.46 14.93
CA SER A 71 -12.31 28.11 15.08
C SER A 71 -13.28 27.78 13.93
N SER A 72 -12.78 27.24 12.83
CA SER A 72 -13.54 26.84 11.63
C SER A 72 -13.99 25.39 11.63
N GLY A 73 -13.49 24.55 12.55
CA GLY A 73 -13.70 23.11 12.56
C GLY A 73 -12.49 22.37 13.15
N SER A 74 -12.63 21.06 13.30
CA SER A 74 -11.57 20.18 13.80
C SER A 74 -11.36 19.05 12.80
N TYR A 75 -10.11 18.69 12.55
CA TYR A 75 -9.74 17.67 11.57
C TYR A 75 -8.51 16.91 12.05
N TYR A 76 -8.23 15.78 11.42
CA TYR A 76 -7.01 15.03 11.62
C TYR A 76 -6.00 15.40 10.54
N THR A 77 -4.74 15.64 10.92
CA THR A 77 -3.67 15.99 9.98
C THR A 77 -2.45 15.10 10.16
N ALA A 78 -1.80 14.71 9.07
CA ALA A 78 -0.49 14.07 9.09
C ALA A 78 0.45 14.90 8.22
N THR A 79 1.58 15.32 8.80
CA THR A 79 2.66 15.98 8.06
C THR A 79 3.72 15.01 7.57
N GLU A 80 3.52 13.71 7.78
CA GLU A 80 4.37 12.60 7.35
C GLU A 80 3.42 11.45 7.01
N PRO A 81 3.57 10.69 5.91
CA PRO A 81 4.77 10.33 5.15
C PRO A 81 5.58 11.44 4.50
N GLY A 82 6.88 11.18 4.30
CA GLY A 82 7.77 11.96 3.46
C GLY A 82 8.29 11.16 2.26
N TYR A 83 8.63 11.84 1.17
CA TYR A 83 9.38 11.25 0.08
C TYR A 83 10.88 11.27 0.40
N LEU A 84 11.58 10.16 0.12
CA LEU A 84 13.04 10.09 0.16
C LEU A 84 13.58 9.41 -1.11
N THR A 85 14.69 9.93 -1.64
CA THR A 85 15.48 9.20 -2.64
C THR A 85 16.54 8.38 -1.91
N PRO A 86 16.68 7.07 -2.16
CA PRO A 86 17.66 6.28 -1.44
C PRO A 86 19.06 6.69 -1.92
N THR A 87 20.02 6.80 -0.99
CA THR A 87 21.41 7.05 -1.38
C THR A 87 21.88 5.89 -2.26
N ALA A 88 22.46 6.21 -3.43
CA ALA A 88 22.85 5.22 -4.43
C ALA A 88 23.81 4.18 -3.84
N THR A 89 23.28 3.01 -3.47
CA THR A 89 24.04 1.80 -3.14
C THR A 89 23.68 0.73 -4.16
N ASN A 90 24.61 -0.21 -4.38
CA ASN A 90 24.61 -1.14 -5.51
C ASN A 90 23.26 -1.87 -5.71
N GLY A 91 22.44 -1.41 -6.65
CA GLY A 91 21.12 -1.98 -6.96
C GLY A 91 19.94 -1.00 -6.83
N ASN A 92 20.16 0.20 -6.29
CA ASN A 92 19.10 1.20 -6.12
C ASN A 92 18.60 1.81 -7.43
N PRO A 93 17.34 2.29 -7.45
CA PRO A 93 16.82 3.05 -8.57
C PRO A 93 17.68 4.30 -8.81
N TRP A 94 17.78 4.72 -10.08
CA TRP A 94 18.55 5.92 -10.42
C TRP A 94 17.91 7.17 -9.78
N PRO A 95 18.72 8.16 -9.36
CA PRO A 95 18.20 9.42 -8.85
C PRO A 95 17.26 10.06 -9.88
N LEU A 96 16.26 10.78 -9.36
CA LEU A 96 15.35 11.58 -10.18
C LEU A 96 16.15 12.66 -10.91
N LEU A 97 15.64 13.11 -12.06
CA LEU A 97 16.19 14.28 -12.73
C LEU A 97 15.81 15.55 -11.95
N GLU A 98 16.69 16.55 -11.96
CA GLU A 98 16.38 17.88 -11.40
C GLU A 98 15.04 18.39 -11.94
N GLY A 99 14.13 18.72 -11.02
CA GLY A 99 12.80 19.22 -11.33
C GLY A 99 11.75 18.18 -11.72
N GLU A 100 12.07 16.88 -11.75
CA GLU A 100 11.03 15.84 -11.82
C GLU A 100 10.19 15.90 -10.54
N GLY A 101 8.86 15.96 -10.73
CA GLY A 101 7.88 15.95 -9.66
C GLY A 101 7.33 14.56 -9.40
N ILE A 102 7.16 14.23 -8.12
CA ILE A 102 6.28 13.14 -7.69
C ILE A 102 4.97 13.72 -7.19
N THR A 103 3.87 13.01 -7.45
CA THR A 103 2.53 13.33 -6.94
C THR A 103 1.89 12.05 -6.38
N MET A 104 1.23 12.16 -5.24
CA MET A 104 0.38 11.08 -4.71
C MET A 104 -1.08 11.34 -5.08
N ASN A 105 -1.74 10.40 -5.73
CA ASN A 105 -3.17 10.55 -6.01
C ASN A 105 -3.96 9.62 -5.13
N ASN A 106 -4.95 10.15 -4.42
CA ASN A 106 -6.01 9.33 -3.87
C ASN A 106 -6.82 8.74 -5.05
N VAL A 107 -7.05 7.44 -5.03
CA VAL A 107 -7.75 6.70 -6.07
C VAL A 107 -8.87 5.84 -5.51
N ALA A 108 -9.93 5.64 -6.30
CA ALA A 108 -10.99 4.72 -5.93
C ALA A 108 -10.48 3.27 -5.96
N TYR A 109 -10.80 2.50 -4.92
CA TYR A 109 -10.48 1.08 -4.77
C TYR A 109 -11.75 0.29 -4.48
N THR A 110 -11.78 -1.00 -4.86
CA THR A 110 -12.93 -1.87 -4.57
C THR A 110 -12.53 -2.95 -3.58
N LEU A 111 -13.06 -2.85 -2.37
CA LEU A 111 -12.88 -3.81 -1.29
C LEU A 111 -14.23 -4.46 -0.98
N GLU A 112 -14.32 -5.79 -1.05
CA GLU A 112 -15.55 -6.56 -0.80
C GLU A 112 -16.80 -6.08 -1.56
N GLY A 113 -16.61 -5.49 -2.75
CA GLY A 113 -17.70 -4.97 -3.58
C GLY A 113 -18.15 -3.55 -3.22
N VAL A 114 -17.52 -2.90 -2.25
CA VAL A 114 -17.65 -1.46 -1.97
C VAL A 114 -16.54 -0.72 -2.70
N THR A 115 -16.90 0.28 -3.50
CA THR A 115 -15.93 1.16 -4.17
C THR A 115 -15.89 2.50 -3.46
N SER A 116 -14.73 2.88 -2.93
CA SER A 116 -14.50 4.15 -2.24
C SER A 116 -13.06 4.63 -2.42
N ASP A 117 -12.82 5.92 -2.18
CA ASP A 117 -11.50 6.57 -2.09
C ASP A 117 -11.09 6.85 -0.61
N LEU A 118 -11.97 6.57 0.35
CA LEU A 118 -11.65 6.53 1.77
C LEU A 118 -12.57 5.53 2.49
N PHE A 119 -11.98 4.53 3.11
CA PHE A 119 -12.71 3.55 3.91
C PHE A 119 -12.51 3.83 5.41
N TYR A 120 -13.45 3.36 6.22
CA TYR A 120 -13.43 3.49 7.68
C TYR A 120 -13.82 2.19 8.36
N TRP A 121 -13.09 1.87 9.43
CA TRP A 121 -13.43 0.86 10.43
C TRP A 121 -13.26 1.48 11.82
N ASP A 122 -14.18 1.21 12.75
CA ASP A 122 -14.15 1.79 14.10
C ASP A 122 -13.11 1.16 15.04
N GLY A 123 -12.33 0.19 14.54
CA GLY A 123 -11.31 -0.53 15.30
C GLY A 123 -11.89 -1.51 16.32
N THR A 124 -13.20 -1.83 16.25
CA THR A 124 -13.84 -2.77 17.18
C THR A 124 -14.41 -3.99 16.46
N GLY A 125 -14.35 -5.14 17.13
CA GLY A 125 -14.94 -6.39 16.62
C GLY A 125 -14.17 -7.01 15.46
N GLU A 126 -14.90 -7.58 14.50
CA GLU A 126 -14.31 -8.14 13.27
C GLU A 126 -13.95 -7.00 12.32
N VAL A 127 -12.78 -7.07 11.69
CA VAL A 127 -12.32 -6.06 10.73
C VAL A 127 -13.31 -5.97 9.58
N SER A 128 -13.88 -4.78 9.38
CA SER A 128 -14.89 -4.54 8.35
C SER A 128 -14.81 -3.09 7.89
N PHE A 129 -14.08 -2.86 6.80
CA PHE A 129 -14.01 -1.55 6.16
C PHE A 129 -15.30 -1.22 5.40
N SER A 130 -15.81 -0.02 5.62
CA SER A 130 -16.97 0.53 4.90
C SER A 130 -16.64 1.89 4.28
N ASP A 131 -17.49 2.38 3.39
CA ASP A 131 -17.36 3.72 2.83
C ASP A 131 -17.37 4.78 3.94
N SER A 132 -16.37 5.66 3.95
CA SER A 132 -16.25 6.70 4.96
C SER A 132 -17.16 7.89 4.61
N PRO A 133 -17.90 8.46 5.60
CA PRO A 133 -18.58 9.74 5.39
C PRO A 133 -17.61 10.94 5.40
N ALA A 134 -16.39 10.76 5.94
CA ALA A 134 -15.34 11.76 5.90
C ALA A 134 -14.67 11.80 4.52
N VAL A 135 -13.91 12.85 4.26
CA VAL A 135 -13.12 13.02 3.03
C VAL A 135 -11.64 13.12 3.38
N LEU A 136 -10.80 12.52 2.53
CA LEU A 136 -9.36 12.72 2.59
C LEU A 136 -8.96 13.83 1.60
N ALA A 137 -8.30 14.86 2.11
CA ALA A 137 -7.64 15.88 1.30
C ALA A 137 -6.12 15.72 1.40
N ILE A 138 -5.43 15.81 0.26
CA ILE A 138 -3.97 15.86 0.21
C ILE A 138 -3.57 17.31 -0.15
N THR A 139 -3.28 18.12 0.86
CA THR A 139 -3.15 19.60 0.70
C THR A 139 -1.75 20.05 0.30
N GLN A 140 -0.74 19.28 0.68
CA GLN A 140 0.59 19.30 0.05
C GLN A 140 0.77 17.94 -0.60
N ASN A 141 1.07 17.89 -1.89
CA ASN A 141 1.04 16.62 -2.63
C ASN A 141 2.26 16.41 -3.54
N THR A 142 3.04 17.46 -3.78
CA THR A 142 4.13 17.42 -4.72
C THR A 142 5.48 17.59 -4.04
N GLY A 143 6.40 16.70 -4.37
CA GLY A 143 7.83 16.88 -4.14
C GLY A 143 8.53 17.15 -5.48
N LEU A 144 9.52 18.05 -5.50
CA LEU A 144 10.40 18.25 -6.66
C LEU A 144 11.80 17.79 -6.32
N ALA A 145 12.42 17.00 -7.21
CA ALA A 145 13.79 16.59 -7.04
C ALA A 145 14.76 17.78 -7.22
N ASP A 146 15.77 17.88 -6.36
CA ASP A 146 16.83 18.88 -6.45
C ASP A 146 17.88 18.54 -7.53
N ALA A 147 18.92 19.37 -7.61
CA ALA A 147 19.98 19.20 -8.62
C ALA A 147 20.78 17.89 -8.48
N ASP A 148 20.76 17.27 -7.31
CA ASP A 148 21.41 16.00 -7.03
C ASP A 148 20.42 14.81 -7.16
N GLY A 149 19.16 15.09 -7.53
CA GLY A 149 18.08 14.12 -7.66
C GLY A 149 17.47 13.69 -6.33
N TYR A 150 17.77 14.41 -5.25
CA TYR A 150 17.15 14.19 -3.95
C TYR A 150 15.78 14.84 -3.91
N LEU A 151 14.83 14.07 -3.43
CA LEU A 151 13.47 14.49 -3.20
C LEU A 151 13.27 14.55 -1.68
N HIS A 152 12.80 15.71 -1.21
CA HIS A 152 12.32 15.88 0.15
C HIS A 152 11.03 16.67 0.09
N GLY A 153 9.92 15.96 0.18
CA GLY A 153 8.58 16.54 0.24
C GLY A 153 7.74 15.72 1.18
N HIS A 154 6.82 16.38 1.89
CA HIS A 154 5.96 15.74 2.85
C HIS A 154 4.53 16.01 2.42
N PRO A 155 3.82 15.02 1.87
CA PRO A 155 2.40 15.19 1.67
C PRO A 155 1.70 15.47 3.01
N ILE A 156 0.75 16.41 2.97
CA ILE A 156 -0.10 16.70 4.13
C ILE A 156 -1.45 16.07 3.85
N PHE A 157 -1.86 15.18 4.75
CA PHE A 157 -3.15 14.48 4.70
C PHE A 157 -4.07 15.10 5.72
N ASP A 158 -5.26 15.52 5.29
CA ASP A 158 -6.29 16.03 6.16
C ASP A 158 -7.54 15.15 6.01
N ILE A 159 -8.00 14.55 7.11
CA ILE A 159 -9.31 13.87 7.16
C ILE A 159 -10.30 14.81 7.83
N ASP A 160 -11.36 15.16 7.09
CA ASP A 160 -12.40 16.09 7.52
C ASP A 160 -13.79 15.52 7.20
N ASP A 161 -14.80 15.84 8.02
CA ASP A 161 -16.20 15.53 7.71
C ASP A 161 -16.90 16.83 7.29
N PRO A 162 -17.09 17.08 5.99
CA PRO A 162 -17.65 18.33 5.50
C PRO A 162 -19.14 18.50 5.87
N ALA A 163 -19.80 17.45 6.38
CA ALA A 163 -21.16 17.54 6.88
C ALA A 163 -21.23 18.10 8.31
N THR A 164 -20.12 18.16 9.04
CA THR A 164 -20.07 18.61 10.44
C THR A 164 -18.92 19.59 10.68
N THR A 165 -18.81 20.10 11.91
CA THR A 165 -17.63 20.85 12.39
C THR A 165 -16.90 20.09 13.51
N GLU A 166 -17.38 18.87 13.79
CA GLU A 166 -16.80 17.97 14.78
C GLU A 166 -15.68 17.16 14.11
N LEU A 167 -14.80 16.56 14.91
CA LEU A 167 -13.79 15.65 14.38
C LEU A 167 -14.48 14.47 13.67
N PRO A 168 -13.89 13.96 12.57
CA PRO A 168 -14.23 12.63 12.08
C PRO A 168 -14.18 11.59 13.22
N ALA A 169 -14.93 10.50 13.07
CA ALA A 169 -14.95 9.46 14.09
C ALA A 169 -13.55 8.85 14.31
N ALA A 170 -13.20 8.58 15.56
CA ALA A 170 -11.99 7.83 15.88
C ALA A 170 -12.05 6.41 15.28
N GLY A 171 -10.92 5.87 14.84
CA GLY A 171 -10.82 4.53 14.26
C GLY A 171 -9.67 4.42 13.27
N ILE A 172 -9.83 3.53 12.30
CA ILE A 172 -8.83 3.24 11.26
C ILE A 172 -9.43 3.61 9.91
N TYR A 173 -8.75 4.51 9.21
CA TYR A 173 -9.08 4.93 7.87
C TYR A 173 -8.15 4.25 6.87
N MET A 174 -8.69 3.69 5.79
CA MET A 174 -7.89 3.15 4.69
C MET A 174 -8.06 4.03 3.44
N ALA A 175 -6.95 4.61 2.98
CA ALA A 175 -6.89 5.47 1.81
C ALA A 175 -6.07 4.80 0.69
N PRO A 176 -6.70 4.39 -0.41
CA PRO A 176 -5.99 3.87 -1.56
C PRO A 176 -5.29 5.00 -2.31
N PHE A 177 -4.04 4.79 -2.73
CA PHE A 177 -3.29 5.79 -3.46
C PHE A 177 -2.48 5.17 -4.61
N ASN A 178 -2.09 6.01 -5.57
CA ASN A 178 -0.98 5.71 -6.47
C ASN A 178 0.03 6.87 -6.47
N LEU A 179 1.22 6.59 -6.99
CA LEU A 179 2.27 7.58 -7.17
C LEU A 179 2.47 7.83 -8.66
N GLU A 180 2.52 9.11 -9.04
CA GLU A 180 2.84 9.55 -10.39
C GLU A 180 4.16 10.31 -10.37
N LEU A 181 5.10 9.87 -11.23
CA LEU A 181 6.36 10.55 -11.49
C LEU A 181 6.33 11.14 -12.90
N ASP A 182 6.81 12.37 -13.06
CA ASP A 182 6.83 13.06 -14.36
C ASP A 182 7.38 12.20 -15.50
N GLY A 183 6.53 11.97 -16.51
CA GLY A 183 6.89 11.23 -17.72
C GLY A 183 6.91 9.70 -17.58
N LEU A 184 6.48 9.14 -16.44
CA LEU A 184 6.25 7.71 -16.24
C LEU A 184 4.76 7.40 -16.08
N GLU A 185 4.39 6.11 -16.12
CA GLU A 185 3.05 5.68 -15.75
C GLU A 185 2.91 5.68 -14.21
N ALA A 186 1.67 5.82 -13.74
CA ALA A 186 1.36 5.74 -12.32
C ALA A 186 1.72 4.35 -11.75
N SER A 187 2.10 4.32 -10.48
CA SER A 187 2.34 3.06 -9.75
C SER A 187 1.08 2.20 -9.66
N GLU A 188 1.27 0.95 -9.23
CA GLU A 188 0.18 0.16 -8.69
C GLU A 188 -0.44 0.85 -7.46
N THR A 189 -1.68 0.49 -7.14
CA THR A 189 -2.38 1.03 -5.97
C THR A 189 -1.77 0.48 -4.68
N GLY A 190 -1.31 1.38 -3.82
CA GLY A 190 -1.01 1.10 -2.42
C GLY A 190 -2.18 1.50 -1.51
N LEU A 191 -2.13 1.06 -0.25
CA LEU A 191 -3.12 1.37 0.78
C LEU A 191 -2.41 2.08 1.95
N LEU A 192 -2.91 3.24 2.35
CA LEU A 192 -2.49 3.95 3.57
C LEU A 192 -3.51 3.68 4.67
N LEU A 193 -3.06 3.23 5.83
CA LEU A 193 -3.83 3.11 7.05
C LEU A 193 -3.51 4.30 7.94
N PHE A 194 -4.53 5.09 8.24
CA PHE A 194 -4.44 6.17 9.22
C PHE A 194 -5.19 5.81 10.49
N VAL A 195 -4.50 5.94 11.61
CA VAL A 195 -5.10 5.76 12.93
C VAL A 195 -5.53 7.10 13.51
N THR A 196 -6.75 7.17 14.02
CA THR A 196 -7.26 8.35 14.71
C THR A 196 -7.83 7.98 16.08
N GLY A 197 -7.44 8.73 17.13
CA GLY A 197 -7.85 8.47 18.51
C GLY A 197 -6.79 7.74 19.34
N GLU A 198 -7.17 7.23 20.52
CA GLU A 198 -6.25 6.57 21.46
C GLU A 198 -6.29 5.04 21.30
N ASP A 199 -5.11 4.39 21.36
CA ASP A 199 -4.87 2.94 21.52
C ASP A 199 -5.48 1.99 20.45
N PHE A 200 -5.19 2.21 19.16
CA PHE A 200 -5.59 1.29 18.07
C PHE A 200 -4.48 0.37 17.56
N GLU A 201 -3.35 0.24 18.27
CA GLU A 201 -2.19 -0.56 17.82
C GLU A 201 -2.59 -2.00 17.42
N GLU A 202 -3.34 -2.71 18.29
CA GLU A 202 -3.87 -4.05 17.96
C GLU A 202 -4.85 -4.00 16.77
N GLY A 203 -5.59 -2.90 16.62
CA GLY A 203 -6.48 -2.69 15.49
C GLY A 203 -5.72 -2.58 14.17
N VAL A 204 -4.60 -1.88 14.13
CA VAL A 204 -3.81 -1.74 12.90
C VAL A 204 -3.27 -3.08 12.45
N GLU A 205 -2.66 -3.86 13.35
CA GLU A 205 -2.16 -5.20 13.03
C GLU A 205 -3.27 -6.10 12.44
N LEU A 206 -4.49 -6.03 13.02
CA LEU A 206 -5.65 -6.76 12.51
C LEU A 206 -6.10 -6.25 11.13
N ALA A 207 -6.09 -4.93 10.92
CA ALA A 207 -6.43 -4.32 9.64
C ALA A 207 -5.42 -4.72 8.54
N GLU A 208 -4.13 -4.73 8.85
CA GLU A 208 -3.08 -5.17 7.94
C GLU A 208 -3.23 -6.65 7.58
N GLU A 209 -3.39 -7.54 8.58
CA GLU A 209 -3.60 -8.98 8.33
C GLU A 209 -4.82 -9.21 7.45
N TYR A 210 -5.92 -8.52 7.75
CA TYR A 210 -7.14 -8.57 6.96
C TYR A 210 -6.88 -8.11 5.52
N LEU A 211 -6.28 -6.95 5.30
CA LEU A 211 -6.04 -6.42 3.96
C LEU A 211 -5.06 -7.28 3.17
N HIS A 212 -4.00 -7.79 3.79
CA HIS A 212 -3.11 -8.76 3.17
C HIS A 212 -3.87 -10.01 2.68
N SER A 213 -4.83 -10.50 3.46
CA SER A 213 -5.67 -11.64 3.04
C SER A 213 -6.55 -11.33 1.82
N GLN A 214 -6.92 -10.07 1.61
CA GLN A 214 -7.71 -9.61 0.46
C GLN A 214 -6.86 -9.30 -0.77
N MET A 215 -5.62 -8.85 -0.57
CA MET A 215 -4.71 -8.44 -1.66
C MET A 215 -4.02 -9.62 -2.34
N VAL A 216 -3.85 -10.75 -1.66
CA VAL A 216 -3.31 -11.96 -2.27
C VAL A 216 -4.41 -12.57 -3.15
N PRO A 217 -4.36 -12.47 -4.49
CA PRO A 217 -5.32 -13.17 -5.33
C PRO A 217 -5.19 -14.66 -5.00
N GLU A 218 -6.24 -15.29 -4.47
CA GLU A 218 -6.19 -16.69 -4.06
C GLU A 218 -5.49 -17.51 -5.16
N PRO A 219 -4.23 -17.96 -4.93
CA PRO A 219 -3.34 -18.25 -6.03
C PRO A 219 -3.73 -19.58 -6.59
N ALA A 220 -4.48 -19.57 -7.71
CA ALA A 220 -4.71 -20.77 -8.50
C ALA A 220 -5.29 -21.98 -7.73
N SER A 221 -5.75 -21.83 -6.48
CA SER A 221 -6.32 -22.92 -5.67
C SER A 221 -7.54 -23.50 -6.35
N LEU A 222 -8.37 -22.63 -6.93
CA LEU A 222 -9.48 -23.01 -7.80
C LEU A 222 -9.01 -23.65 -9.11
N ALA A 223 -7.89 -23.20 -9.68
CA ALA A 223 -7.32 -23.81 -10.88
C ALA A 223 -6.71 -25.19 -10.60
N LEU A 224 -6.09 -25.40 -9.43
CA LEU A 224 -5.53 -26.66 -8.94
C LEU A 224 -6.64 -27.66 -8.59
N VAL A 225 -7.71 -27.22 -7.93
CA VAL A 225 -8.92 -28.03 -7.73
C VAL A 225 -9.56 -28.38 -9.08
N GLY A 226 -9.64 -27.42 -10.00
CA GLY A 226 -10.13 -27.64 -11.37
C GLY A 226 -9.30 -28.67 -12.14
N LEU A 227 -7.97 -28.60 -12.06
CA LEU A 227 -7.06 -29.55 -12.71
C LEU A 227 -7.07 -30.94 -12.05
N ALA A 228 -7.18 -31.01 -10.71
CA ALA A 228 -7.29 -32.27 -9.98
C ALA A 228 -8.59 -33.01 -10.33
N LEU A 229 -9.72 -32.28 -10.44
CA LEU A 229 -11.00 -32.85 -10.87
C LEU A 229 -10.98 -33.30 -12.34
N CYS A 230 -10.34 -32.53 -13.23
CA CYS A 230 -10.15 -32.95 -14.63
C CYS A 230 -9.28 -34.21 -14.75
N GLY A 231 -8.24 -34.34 -13.91
CA GLY A 231 -7.38 -35.53 -13.87
C GLY A 231 -8.14 -36.79 -13.45
N LEU A 232 -8.99 -36.70 -12.43
CA LEU A 232 -9.82 -37.83 -11.96
C LEU A 232 -10.85 -38.28 -13.01
N ALA A 233 -11.44 -37.36 -13.76
CA ALA A 233 -12.39 -37.68 -14.82
C ALA A 233 -11.75 -38.47 -15.99
N VAL A 234 -10.46 -38.25 -16.27
CA VAL A 234 -9.72 -38.98 -17.31
C VAL A 234 -9.31 -40.38 -16.84
N VAL A 235 -8.96 -40.55 -15.56
CA VAL A 235 -8.61 -41.86 -14.99
C VAL A 235 -9.83 -42.77 -14.85
N ALA A 236 -11.00 -42.21 -14.49
CA ALA A 236 -12.23 -43.00 -14.37
C ALA A 236 -12.81 -43.52 -15.70
N ARG A 237 -12.30 -43.07 -16.86
CA ARG A 237 -12.73 -43.50 -18.20
C ARG A 237 -11.82 -44.57 -18.83
N ARG A 238 -10.80 -45.04 -18.13
CA ARG A 238 -9.93 -46.15 -18.56
C ARG A 238 -10.26 -47.42 -17.79
#